data_AF-H6VUV2-F1
#
_entry.id   AF-H6VUV2-F1
#
_cell.length_a   1.000
_cell.length_b   1.000
_cell.length_c   1.000
_cell.angle_alpha   90.00
_cell.angle_beta   90.00
_cell.angle_gamma   90.00
#
_symmetry.space_group_name_H-M   'P 1'
#
loop_
_entity.id
_entity.type
_entity.pdbx_description
1 polymer ?
#
loop_
_entity_poly.entity_id
_entity_poly.type
_entity_poly.pdbx_seq_one_letter_code
_entity_poly.pdbx_strand_id
1 'polypeptide(L)'
;MNFGCPVRKVTRKGGGAAIPLKPKLLENIVRAAVGGAGAIPVTIKFRMGVSDDLRTDLQTGRIAEQAGCSAVALHARTAAQLYDGEARWDAIASLKQSLTIPVLGNGDIWEAHDALRMMRHTGCDGVVVGRGCLGRPWLFRDLAAVFDGKEPPNPPNLGEVAGIMLQHARLLAQWFGEDHAVRAFRRHTTWYTKGFRGSASVRQAFMQVKTLAELEAVASKLNPELPFPPDSMRVPRGKSSGVQTVSLPEGYLDDLADATPPEDHGEAALDGG
;
A
#
# COMPACT_ATOMS: atom_id res chain seq x y z
N MET A 1 -11.94 -2.23 5.14
CA MET A 1 -12.37 -2.88 3.86
C MET A 1 -11.67 -2.24 2.67
N ASN A 2 -11.45 -3.00 1.60
CA ASN A 2 -10.70 -2.57 0.42
C ASN A 2 -11.64 -2.18 -0.74
N PHE A 3 -11.63 -0.90 -1.09
CA PHE A 3 -12.35 -0.33 -2.23
C PHE A 3 -11.40 0.45 -3.17
N GLY A 4 -10.13 0.05 -3.21
CA GLY A 4 -9.09 0.74 -3.99
C GLY A 4 -8.19 -0.18 -4.82
N CYS A 5 -8.38 -1.51 -4.73
CA CYS A 5 -7.59 -2.47 -5.48
C CYS A 5 -7.85 -2.33 -6.99
N PRO A 6 -6.84 -2.04 -7.82
CA PRO A 6 -7.00 -1.85 -9.25
C PRO A 6 -6.76 -3.15 -10.05
N VAL A 7 -6.56 -4.28 -9.37
CA VAL A 7 -6.15 -5.55 -10.00
C VAL A 7 -7.30 -6.09 -10.85
N ARG A 8 -7.02 -6.38 -12.13
CA ARG A 8 -8.00 -6.87 -13.11
C ARG A 8 -8.86 -8.04 -12.62
N LYS A 9 -8.26 -9.05 -11.99
CA LYS A 9 -9.01 -10.21 -11.46
C LYS A 9 -10.00 -9.86 -10.34
N VAL A 10 -9.80 -8.72 -9.69
CA VAL A 10 -10.69 -8.19 -8.65
C VAL A 10 -11.76 -7.30 -9.29
N THR A 11 -11.36 -6.32 -10.10
CA THR A 11 -12.29 -5.33 -10.67
C THR A 11 -13.23 -5.92 -11.71
N ARG A 12 -12.80 -6.93 -12.49
CA ARG A 12 -13.66 -7.64 -13.47
C ARG A 12 -14.83 -8.36 -12.80
N LYS A 13 -14.70 -8.71 -11.52
CA LYS A 13 -15.76 -9.31 -10.70
C LYS A 13 -16.56 -8.28 -9.88
N GLY A 14 -16.42 -6.98 -10.19
CA GLY A 14 -17.06 -5.90 -9.44
C GLY A 14 -16.47 -5.62 -8.06
N GLY A 15 -15.29 -6.18 -7.73
CA GLY A 15 -14.62 -5.95 -6.46
C GLY A 15 -13.64 -4.76 -6.47
N GLY A 16 -13.08 -4.44 -5.30
CA GLY A 16 -11.99 -3.46 -5.18
C GLY A 16 -12.42 -2.07 -5.64
N ALA A 17 -11.67 -1.46 -6.56
CA ALA A 17 -11.97 -0.11 -7.06
C ALA A 17 -13.26 -0.01 -7.89
N ALA A 18 -13.88 -1.13 -8.28
CA ALA A 18 -15.15 -1.13 -9.00
C ALA A 18 -16.34 -0.81 -8.08
N ILE A 19 -16.35 -1.30 -6.82
CA ILE A 19 -17.47 -1.16 -5.89
C ILE A 19 -17.93 0.31 -5.72
N PRO A 20 -17.03 1.30 -5.55
CA PRO A 20 -17.44 2.71 -5.44
C PRO A 20 -18.26 3.28 -6.61
N LEU A 21 -18.26 2.63 -7.78
CA LEU A 21 -19.11 3.04 -8.91
C LEU A 21 -20.60 2.73 -8.69
N LYS A 22 -20.92 1.85 -7.73
CA LYS A 22 -22.29 1.46 -7.36
C LYS A 22 -22.57 1.96 -5.93
N PRO A 23 -23.05 3.22 -5.74
CA PRO A 23 -23.16 3.83 -4.42
C PRO A 23 -24.04 3.04 -3.44
N LYS A 24 -25.16 2.48 -3.90
CA LYS A 24 -26.05 1.68 -3.05
C LYS A 24 -25.43 0.34 -2.64
N LEU A 25 -24.71 -0.33 -3.55
CA LEU A 25 -23.96 -1.54 -3.22
C LEU A 25 -22.88 -1.24 -2.17
N LEU A 26 -22.11 -0.16 -2.36
CA LEU A 26 -21.12 0.30 -1.39
C LEU A 26 -21.76 0.54 -0.02
N GLU A 27 -22.86 1.31 0.03
CA GLU A 27 -23.58 1.58 1.28
C GLU A 27 -24.01 0.30 1.99
N ASN A 28 -24.63 -0.65 1.26
CA ASN A 28 -25.08 -1.92 1.81
C ASN A 28 -23.92 -2.73 2.40
N ILE A 29 -22.79 -2.82 1.69
CA ILE A 29 -21.60 -3.53 2.17
C ILE A 29 -21.07 -2.87 3.46
N VAL A 30 -20.95 -1.53 3.46
CA VAL A 30 -20.37 -0.83 4.60
C VAL A 30 -21.29 -0.90 5.82
N ARG A 31 -22.60 -0.70 5.65
CA ARG A 31 -23.58 -0.84 6.74
C ARG A 31 -23.60 -2.24 7.32
N ALA A 32 -23.56 -3.27 6.48
CA ALA A 32 -23.50 -4.66 6.94
C ALA A 32 -22.24 -4.92 7.76
N ALA A 33 -21.07 -4.44 7.31
CA ALA A 33 -19.82 -4.58 8.04
C ALA A 33 -19.82 -3.82 9.37
N VAL A 34 -20.29 -2.57 9.39
CA VAL A 34 -20.40 -1.76 10.61
C VAL A 34 -21.37 -2.41 11.61
N GLY A 35 -22.56 -2.81 11.17
CA GLY A 35 -23.55 -3.46 12.02
C GLY A 35 -23.10 -4.81 12.57
N GLY A 36 -22.29 -5.56 11.80
CA GLY A 36 -21.75 -6.86 12.19
C GLY A 36 -20.47 -6.81 13.04
N ALA A 37 -19.76 -5.68 13.09
CA ALA A 37 -18.46 -5.57 13.75
C ALA A 37 -18.52 -5.38 15.29
N GLY A 38 -19.71 -5.11 15.83
CA GLY A 38 -19.86 -4.83 17.26
C GLY A 38 -19.03 -3.61 17.69
N ALA A 39 -18.14 -3.79 18.68
CA ALA A 39 -17.27 -2.72 19.18
C ALA A 39 -16.01 -2.47 18.32
N ILE A 40 -15.75 -3.30 17.30
CA ILE A 40 -14.54 -3.19 16.48
C ILE A 40 -14.71 -2.06 15.45
N PRO A 41 -13.81 -1.06 15.42
CA PRO A 41 -13.87 0.03 14.44
C PRO A 41 -13.78 -0.48 13.00
N VAL A 42 -14.73 -0.07 12.15
CA VAL A 42 -14.69 -0.37 10.72
C VAL A 42 -14.13 0.82 9.97
N THR A 43 -13.12 0.57 9.14
CA THR A 43 -12.50 1.58 8.28
C THR A 43 -12.54 1.15 6.83
N ILE A 44 -12.44 2.09 5.90
CA ILE A 44 -12.38 1.80 4.46
C ILE A 44 -11.21 2.49 3.80
N LYS A 45 -10.65 1.86 2.76
CA LYS A 45 -9.58 2.43 1.94
C LYS A 45 -9.95 2.39 0.47
N PHE A 46 -9.90 3.53 -0.20
CA PHE A 46 -10.29 3.69 -1.61
C PHE A 46 -9.30 4.56 -2.40
N ARG A 47 -9.60 4.71 -3.69
CA ARG A 47 -8.89 5.56 -4.66
C ARG A 47 -9.80 6.70 -5.10
N MET A 48 -9.26 7.65 -5.86
CA MET A 48 -10.04 8.79 -6.39
C MET A 48 -11.24 8.38 -7.26
N GLY A 49 -11.17 7.19 -7.85
CA GLY A 49 -12.12 6.65 -8.82
C GLY A 49 -11.46 5.56 -9.66
N VAL A 50 -12.18 5.03 -10.63
CA VAL A 50 -11.58 4.07 -11.58
C VAL A 50 -10.72 4.78 -12.63
N SER A 51 -11.14 5.95 -13.09
CA SER A 51 -10.46 6.84 -14.03
C SER A 51 -10.70 8.30 -13.62
N ASP A 52 -10.18 9.26 -14.39
CA ASP A 52 -10.44 10.68 -14.15
C ASP A 52 -11.88 11.08 -14.47
N ASP A 53 -12.50 10.42 -15.45
CA ASP A 53 -13.91 10.65 -15.82
C ASP A 53 -14.90 10.03 -14.82
N LEU A 54 -14.45 9.03 -14.06
CA LEU A 54 -15.27 8.24 -13.14
C LEU A 54 -14.72 8.34 -11.71
N ARG A 55 -14.69 9.57 -11.18
CA ARG A 55 -14.32 9.85 -9.79
C ARG A 55 -15.46 9.57 -8.82
N THR A 56 -15.12 8.99 -7.68
CA THR A 56 -16.08 8.53 -6.66
C THR A 56 -15.65 8.87 -5.24
N ASP A 57 -14.50 9.52 -5.04
CA ASP A 57 -13.87 9.71 -3.74
C ASP A 57 -14.74 10.47 -2.72
N LEU A 58 -15.34 11.59 -3.13
CA LEU A 58 -16.18 12.38 -2.22
C LEU A 58 -17.47 11.64 -1.84
N GLN A 59 -18.13 10.99 -2.81
CA GLN A 59 -19.34 10.20 -2.56
C GLN A 59 -19.03 8.98 -1.68
N THR A 60 -17.93 8.29 -1.95
CA THR A 60 -17.45 7.15 -1.17
C THR A 60 -17.18 7.54 0.28
N GLY A 61 -16.52 8.67 0.50
CA GLY A 61 -16.27 9.21 1.84
C GLY A 61 -17.55 9.48 2.61
N ARG A 62 -18.51 10.17 1.99
CA ARG A 62 -19.81 10.50 2.63
C ARG A 62 -20.61 9.25 2.98
N ILE A 63 -20.65 8.27 2.08
CA ILE A 63 -21.31 6.98 2.34
C ILE A 63 -20.65 6.28 3.52
N ALA A 64 -19.32 6.26 3.57
CA ALA A 64 -18.59 5.62 4.67
C ALA A 64 -18.92 6.26 6.02
N GLU A 65 -18.91 7.59 6.08
CA GLU A 65 -19.28 8.35 7.29
C GLU A 65 -20.73 8.06 7.71
N GLN A 66 -21.68 8.17 6.78
CA GLN A 66 -23.10 7.94 7.04
C GLN A 66 -23.42 6.48 7.43
N ALA A 67 -22.61 5.54 6.96
CA ALA A 67 -22.72 4.13 7.31
C ALA A 67 -22.03 3.79 8.65
N GLY A 68 -21.31 4.74 9.26
CA GLY A 68 -20.70 4.57 10.59
C GLY A 68 -19.26 4.08 10.58
N CYS A 69 -18.50 4.30 9.50
CA CYS A 69 -17.06 4.04 9.51
C CYS A 69 -16.35 4.97 10.50
N SER A 70 -15.36 4.41 11.22
CA SER A 70 -14.57 5.16 12.20
C SER A 70 -13.45 5.98 11.56
N ALA A 71 -13.02 5.65 10.34
CA ALA A 71 -12.06 6.41 9.54
C ALA A 71 -12.06 5.97 8.08
N VAL A 72 -11.55 6.82 7.20
CA VAL A 72 -11.31 6.52 5.79
C VAL A 72 -9.85 6.76 5.39
N ALA A 73 -9.37 6.05 4.37
CA ALA A 73 -8.06 6.29 3.77
C ALA A 73 -8.17 6.46 2.25
N LEU A 74 -7.68 7.59 1.73
CA LEU A 74 -7.70 7.88 0.30
C LEU A 74 -6.31 7.76 -0.32
N HIS A 75 -6.15 6.83 -1.25
CA HIS A 75 -5.04 6.87 -2.20
C HIS A 75 -5.34 7.91 -3.27
N ALA A 76 -4.57 9.01 -3.29
CA ALA A 76 -4.73 10.14 -4.21
C ALA A 76 -4.29 9.84 -5.67
N ARG A 77 -4.73 8.69 -6.19
CA ARG A 77 -4.65 8.29 -7.60
C ARG A 77 -5.94 7.59 -8.00
N THR A 78 -6.26 7.57 -9.28
CA THR A 78 -7.31 6.70 -9.84
C THR A 78 -6.78 5.26 -9.94
N ALA A 79 -7.67 4.27 -10.10
CA ALA A 79 -7.24 2.88 -10.30
C ALA A 79 -6.54 2.66 -11.65
N ALA A 80 -6.94 3.40 -12.69
CA ALA A 80 -6.32 3.41 -14.00
C ALA A 80 -4.85 3.85 -13.95
N GLN A 81 -4.53 4.82 -13.09
CA GLN A 81 -3.15 5.31 -12.92
C GLN A 81 -2.22 4.29 -12.28
N LEU A 82 -2.72 3.24 -11.61
CA LEU A 82 -1.92 2.33 -10.79
C LEU A 82 -0.98 3.07 -9.82
N TYR A 83 0.26 3.28 -10.25
CA TYR A 83 1.36 3.90 -9.53
C TYR A 83 2.07 4.99 -10.35
N ASP A 84 1.57 5.26 -11.55
CA ASP A 84 2.07 6.24 -12.51
C ASP A 84 1.69 7.68 -12.10
N GLY A 85 2.38 8.67 -12.67
CA GLY A 85 2.27 10.07 -12.30
C GLY A 85 2.52 10.36 -10.81
N GLU A 86 2.06 11.53 -10.36
CA GLU A 86 2.14 11.97 -8.96
C GLU A 86 0.78 11.83 -8.26
N ALA A 87 0.80 11.55 -6.96
CA ALA A 87 -0.40 11.55 -6.14
C ALA A 87 -0.98 12.97 -6.04
N ARG A 88 -2.26 13.14 -6.40
CA ARG A 88 -2.96 14.43 -6.38
C ARG A 88 -3.49 14.75 -4.98
N TRP A 89 -2.62 15.25 -4.11
CA TRP A 89 -2.94 15.45 -2.68
C TRP A 89 -4.13 16.38 -2.43
N ASP A 90 -4.46 17.30 -3.36
CA ASP A 90 -5.66 18.15 -3.25
C ASP A 90 -6.96 17.34 -3.11
N ALA A 91 -7.02 16.13 -3.69
CA ALA A 91 -8.16 15.24 -3.51
C ALA A 91 -8.33 14.79 -2.05
N ILE A 92 -7.22 14.62 -1.32
CA ILE A 92 -7.26 14.32 0.13
C ILE A 92 -7.74 15.54 0.90
N ALA A 93 -7.28 16.74 0.53
CA ALA A 93 -7.73 17.99 1.15
C ALA A 93 -9.24 18.18 1.00
N SER A 94 -9.75 18.02 -0.24
CA SER A 94 -11.19 18.09 -0.51
C SER A 94 -11.99 17.03 0.25
N LEU A 95 -11.48 15.80 0.33
CA LEU A 95 -12.13 14.75 1.11
C LEU A 95 -12.16 15.10 2.61
N LYS A 96 -11.03 15.54 3.17
CA LYS A 96 -10.93 15.94 4.58
C LYS A 96 -11.88 17.07 4.95
N GLN A 97 -12.05 18.06 4.07
CA GLN A 97 -13.00 19.15 4.27
C GLN A 97 -14.46 18.69 4.21
N SER A 98 -14.74 17.57 3.55
CA SER A 98 -16.10 17.06 3.34
C SER A 98 -16.61 16.10 4.41
N LEU A 99 -15.74 15.66 5.34
CA LEU A 99 -16.04 14.66 6.35
C LEU A 99 -15.68 15.15 7.76
N THR A 100 -16.39 14.64 8.75
CA THR A 100 -16.12 14.85 10.18
C THR A 100 -15.27 13.72 10.78
N ILE A 101 -15.37 12.51 10.24
CA ILE A 101 -14.53 11.38 10.65
C ILE A 101 -13.06 11.53 10.19
N PRO A 102 -12.10 10.85 10.84
CA PRO A 102 -10.71 10.87 10.43
C PRO A 102 -10.47 10.43 8.98
N VAL A 103 -9.64 11.19 8.27
CA VAL A 103 -9.18 10.94 6.90
C VAL A 103 -7.67 10.72 6.90
N LEU A 104 -7.23 9.55 6.42
CA LEU A 104 -5.83 9.21 6.25
C LEU A 104 -5.39 9.42 4.80
N GLY A 105 -4.36 10.26 4.60
CA GLY A 105 -3.79 10.53 3.28
C GLY A 105 -2.87 9.41 2.82
N ASN A 106 -2.93 9.04 1.53
CA ASN A 106 -2.06 8.01 0.96
C ASN A 106 -1.57 8.38 -0.45
N GLY A 107 -0.28 8.25 -0.67
CA GLY A 107 0.37 8.46 -1.96
C GLY A 107 1.68 9.21 -1.83
N ASP A 108 2.75 8.62 -2.34
CA ASP A 108 4.08 9.25 -2.48
C ASP A 108 4.73 9.74 -1.19
N ILE A 109 4.49 9.00 -0.10
CA ILE A 109 5.29 9.09 1.13
C ILE A 109 6.51 8.18 0.99
N TRP A 110 7.66 8.77 0.68
CA TRP A 110 8.95 8.10 0.52
C TRP A 110 9.88 8.33 1.72
N GLU A 111 9.70 9.46 2.40
CA GLU A 111 10.52 9.91 3.52
C GLU A 111 9.62 10.46 4.63
N ALA A 112 10.14 10.52 5.87
CA ALA A 112 9.36 10.98 7.02
C ALA A 112 8.79 12.39 6.84
N HIS A 113 9.59 13.29 6.27
CA HIS A 113 9.17 14.65 5.94
C HIS A 113 8.05 14.73 4.90
N ASP A 114 7.89 13.72 4.03
CA ASP A 114 6.75 13.68 3.09
C ASP A 114 5.42 13.59 3.84
N ALA A 115 5.38 12.87 4.98
CA ALA A 115 4.20 12.75 5.80
C ALA A 115 3.78 14.09 6.41
N LEU A 116 4.75 14.83 6.97
CA LEU A 116 4.51 16.18 7.48
C LEU A 116 4.03 17.12 6.39
N ARG A 117 4.62 17.08 5.19
CA ARG A 117 4.17 17.89 4.06
C ARG A 117 2.74 17.54 3.64
N MET A 118 2.40 16.26 3.54
CA MET A 118 1.05 15.81 3.21
C MET A 118 0.03 16.31 4.24
N MET A 119 0.31 16.12 5.53
CA MET A 119 -0.61 16.55 6.59
C MET A 119 -0.78 18.07 6.64
N ARG A 120 0.30 18.84 6.45
CA ARG A 120 0.20 20.31 6.34
C ARG A 120 -0.58 20.77 5.11
N HIS A 121 -0.37 20.12 3.97
CA HIS A 121 -1.03 20.47 2.71
C HIS A 121 -2.52 20.15 2.72
N THR A 122 -2.89 19.01 3.31
CA THR A 122 -4.23 18.44 3.17
C THR A 122 -5.10 18.57 4.41
N GLY A 123 -4.50 18.81 5.58
CA GLY A 123 -5.19 18.75 6.87
C GLY A 123 -5.61 17.34 7.28
N CYS A 124 -5.15 16.29 6.60
CA CYS A 124 -5.49 14.91 6.94
C CYS A 124 -4.97 14.51 8.33
N ASP A 125 -5.64 13.55 8.97
CA ASP A 125 -5.40 13.18 10.38
C ASP A 125 -4.25 12.19 10.55
N GLY A 126 -3.73 11.67 9.44
CA GLY A 126 -2.58 10.76 9.41
C GLY A 126 -2.25 10.32 8.00
N VAL A 127 -1.18 9.56 7.85
CA VAL A 127 -0.73 9.06 6.55
C VAL A 127 -0.66 7.54 6.50
N VAL A 128 -0.93 6.98 5.33
CA VAL A 128 -0.71 5.56 5.03
C VAL A 128 0.51 5.45 4.13
N VAL A 129 1.49 4.63 4.54
CA VAL A 129 2.73 4.39 3.79
C VAL A 129 2.65 3.04 3.08
N GLY A 130 3.00 3.03 1.79
CA GLY A 130 3.03 1.82 0.98
C GLY A 130 4.45 1.55 0.46
N ARG A 131 4.71 1.87 -0.81
CA ARG A 131 5.99 1.55 -1.48
C ARG A 131 7.23 2.15 -0.79
N GLY A 132 7.09 3.27 -0.08
CA GLY A 132 8.20 3.94 0.60
C GLY A 132 8.89 3.10 1.68
N CYS A 133 8.14 2.21 2.35
CA CYS A 133 8.69 1.37 3.43
C CYS A 133 9.19 -0.01 2.95
N LEU A 134 8.96 -0.39 1.70
CA LEU A 134 9.46 -1.66 1.16
C LEU A 134 10.99 -1.66 1.18
N GLY A 135 11.59 -2.65 1.83
CA GLY A 135 13.06 -2.71 2.03
C GLY A 135 13.63 -1.56 2.87
N ARG A 136 12.78 -0.72 3.49
CA ARG A 136 13.14 0.43 4.32
C ARG A 136 12.19 0.53 5.53
N PRO A 137 12.04 -0.53 6.35
CA PRO A 137 11.11 -0.51 7.47
C PRO A 137 11.46 0.55 8.54
N TRP A 138 12.72 0.99 8.60
CA TRP A 138 13.14 2.11 9.46
C TRP A 138 12.48 3.45 9.12
N LEU A 139 11.81 3.57 7.97
CA LEU A 139 10.98 4.74 7.68
C LEU A 139 9.93 4.99 8.79
N PHE A 140 9.43 3.95 9.45
CA PHE A 140 8.49 4.12 10.58
C PHE A 140 9.15 4.69 11.84
N ARG A 141 10.42 4.36 12.10
CA ARG A 141 11.24 5.03 13.13
C ARG A 141 11.39 6.52 12.79
N ASP A 142 11.71 6.82 11.53
CA ASP A 142 11.93 8.20 11.08
C ASP A 142 10.62 9.01 11.14
N LEU A 143 9.48 8.39 10.79
CA LEU A 143 8.15 8.98 10.95
C LEU A 143 7.87 9.30 12.42
N ALA A 144 8.09 8.35 13.34
CA ALA A 144 7.90 8.60 14.76
C ALA A 144 8.76 9.77 15.27
N ALA A 145 10.02 9.86 14.83
CA ALA A 145 10.91 10.96 15.19
C ALA A 145 10.38 12.32 14.74
N VAL A 146 9.98 12.47 13.48
CA VAL A 146 9.48 13.77 12.98
C VAL A 146 8.13 14.16 13.60
N PHE A 147 7.26 13.20 13.94
CA PHE A 147 6.01 13.47 14.65
C PHE A 147 6.24 13.86 16.13
N ASP A 148 7.33 13.40 16.73
CA ASP A 148 7.81 13.83 18.05
C ASP A 148 8.54 15.19 18.02
N GLY A 149 8.67 15.83 16.85
CA GLY A 149 9.43 17.08 16.70
C GLY A 149 10.95 16.90 16.76
N LYS A 150 11.45 15.70 16.47
CA LYS A 150 12.89 15.36 16.46
C LYS A 150 13.37 15.16 15.03
N GLU A 151 14.63 15.52 14.77
CA GLU A 151 15.28 15.18 13.50
C GLU A 151 15.53 13.66 13.43
N PRO A 152 15.11 12.96 12.37
CA PRO A 152 15.39 11.54 12.22
C PRO A 152 16.89 11.29 12.08
N PRO A 153 17.42 10.17 12.58
CA PRO A 153 18.82 9.82 12.38
C PRO A 153 19.09 9.57 10.90
N ASN A 154 20.38 9.62 10.52
CA ASN A 154 20.80 9.22 9.18
C ASN A 154 20.28 7.81 8.82
N PRO A 155 20.00 7.54 7.53
CA PRO A 155 19.63 6.20 7.09
C PRO A 155 20.73 5.17 7.45
N PRO A 156 20.35 3.92 7.75
CA PRO A 156 21.30 2.87 8.11
C PRO A 156 22.27 2.55 6.98
N ASN A 157 23.53 2.25 7.32
CA ASN A 157 24.51 1.73 6.36
C ASN A 157 24.13 0.30 5.92
N LEU A 158 24.84 -0.24 4.93
CA LEU A 158 24.50 -1.54 4.35
C LEU A 158 24.61 -2.70 5.37
N GLY A 159 25.50 -2.61 6.36
CA GLY A 159 25.62 -3.59 7.44
C GLY A 159 24.37 -3.61 8.34
N GLU A 160 23.92 -2.44 8.77
CA GLU A 160 22.68 -2.28 9.53
C GLU A 160 21.45 -2.73 8.71
N VAL A 161 21.40 -2.37 7.43
CA VAL A 161 20.36 -2.85 6.50
C VAL A 161 20.35 -4.37 6.39
N ALA A 162 21.52 -5.01 6.32
CA ALA A 162 21.64 -6.46 6.29
C ALA A 162 21.11 -7.08 7.59
N GLY A 163 21.44 -6.50 8.75
CA GLY A 163 20.92 -6.92 10.05
C GLY A 163 19.38 -6.86 10.12
N ILE A 164 18.79 -5.74 9.67
CA ILE A 164 17.33 -5.56 9.59
C ILE A 164 16.69 -6.58 8.63
N MET A 165 17.30 -6.80 7.47
CA MET A 165 16.85 -7.78 6.49
C MET A 165 16.86 -9.21 7.06
N LEU A 166 17.93 -9.61 7.75
CA LEU A 166 18.04 -10.93 8.38
C LEU A 166 17.04 -11.10 9.52
N GLN A 167 16.83 -10.06 10.34
CA GLN A 167 15.79 -10.09 11.37
C GLN A 167 14.40 -10.32 10.76
N HIS A 168 14.07 -9.61 9.67
CA HIS A 168 12.80 -9.82 8.97
C HIS A 168 12.67 -11.26 8.43
N ALA A 169 13.73 -11.83 7.84
CA ALA A 169 13.71 -13.22 7.38
C ALA A 169 13.47 -14.21 8.52
N ARG A 170 14.12 -14.02 9.67
CA ARG A 170 13.92 -14.87 10.87
C ARG A 170 12.51 -14.78 11.43
N LEU A 171 11.93 -13.57 11.50
CA LEU A 171 10.54 -13.38 11.93
C LEU A 171 9.55 -14.05 10.97
N LEU A 172 9.80 -13.97 9.66
CA LEU A 172 8.97 -14.66 8.68
C LEU A 172 9.06 -16.19 8.83
N ALA A 173 10.26 -16.71 9.09
CA ALA A 173 10.49 -18.14 9.34
C ALA A 173 9.82 -18.64 10.63
N GLN A 174 9.79 -17.82 11.69
CA GLN A 174 9.06 -18.14 12.91
C GLN A 174 7.55 -18.29 12.66
N TRP A 175 7.00 -17.52 11.72
CA TRP A 175 5.57 -17.52 11.43
C TRP A 175 5.15 -18.62 10.43
N PHE A 176 5.90 -18.80 9.34
CA PHE A 176 5.53 -19.69 8.24
C PHE A 176 6.39 -20.96 8.11
N GLY A 177 7.37 -21.13 8.99
CA GLY A 177 8.43 -22.14 8.83
C GLY A 177 9.51 -21.70 7.84
N GLU A 178 10.72 -22.22 8.03
CA GLU A 178 11.91 -21.75 7.31
C GLU A 178 11.83 -21.95 5.79
N ASP A 179 11.45 -23.14 5.31
CA ASP A 179 11.44 -23.43 3.88
C ASP A 179 10.53 -22.48 3.09
N HIS A 180 9.31 -22.24 3.58
CA HIS A 180 8.38 -21.29 2.96
C HIS A 180 8.90 -19.86 3.07
N ALA A 181 9.34 -19.45 4.26
CA ALA A 181 9.78 -18.09 4.53
C ALA A 181 10.97 -17.71 3.64
N VAL A 182 12.02 -18.54 3.56
CA VAL A 182 13.21 -18.23 2.76
C VAL A 182 12.86 -18.08 1.29
N ARG A 183 12.03 -18.97 0.73
CA ARG A 183 11.58 -18.88 -0.68
C ARG A 183 10.82 -17.58 -0.95
N ALA A 184 9.88 -17.22 -0.08
CA ALA A 184 9.13 -15.97 -0.17
C ALA A 184 10.04 -14.72 0.04
N PHE A 185 11.07 -14.85 0.88
CA PHE A 185 11.96 -13.77 1.25
C PHE A 185 12.95 -13.38 0.15
N ARG A 186 13.30 -14.29 -0.77
CA ARG A 186 14.21 -14.03 -1.91
C ARG A 186 13.90 -12.70 -2.61
N ARG A 187 12.63 -12.43 -2.90
CA ARG A 187 12.21 -11.16 -3.55
C ARG A 187 12.49 -9.94 -2.67
N HIS A 188 12.30 -10.04 -1.35
CA HIS A 188 12.50 -8.96 -0.39
C HIS A 188 13.96 -8.50 -0.34
N THR A 189 14.92 -9.42 -0.51
CA THR A 189 16.36 -9.09 -0.55
C THR A 189 16.69 -8.03 -1.61
N THR A 190 15.98 -8.05 -2.75
CA THR A 190 16.15 -7.07 -3.83
C THR A 190 15.69 -5.67 -3.46
N TRP A 191 14.78 -5.53 -2.49
CA TRP A 191 14.30 -4.25 -1.99
C TRP A 191 15.30 -3.61 -1.04
N TYR A 192 15.86 -4.38 -0.11
CA TYR A 192 16.87 -3.92 0.85
C TYR A 192 18.18 -3.49 0.18
N THR A 193 18.61 -4.23 -0.84
CA THR A 193 19.88 -3.98 -1.55
C THR A 193 19.76 -3.01 -2.72
N LYS A 194 18.57 -2.46 -2.98
CA LYS A 194 18.33 -1.60 -4.15
C LYS A 194 19.17 -0.32 -4.07
N GLY A 195 19.96 -0.08 -5.11
CA GLY A 195 20.75 1.13 -5.32
C GLY A 195 22.13 1.15 -4.64
N PHE A 196 22.42 0.22 -3.74
CA PHE A 196 23.77 0.04 -3.21
C PHE A 196 24.73 -0.41 -4.32
N ARG A 197 25.89 0.24 -4.44
CA ARG A 197 26.94 -0.14 -5.40
C ARG A 197 27.45 -1.57 -5.10
N GLY A 198 27.73 -2.34 -6.13
CA GLY A 198 28.25 -3.71 -5.98
C GLY A 198 27.21 -4.77 -5.55
N SER A 199 25.96 -4.38 -5.28
CA SER A 199 24.92 -5.33 -4.84
C SER A 199 24.39 -6.26 -5.95
N ALA A 200 24.72 -6.02 -7.23
CA ALA A 200 24.18 -6.78 -8.36
C ALA A 200 24.59 -8.26 -8.34
N SER A 201 25.85 -8.55 -8.06
CA SER A 201 26.37 -9.92 -7.94
C SER A 201 25.74 -10.64 -6.74
N VAL A 202 25.56 -9.93 -5.62
CA VAL A 202 24.98 -10.49 -4.39
C VAL A 202 23.48 -10.76 -4.54
N ARG A 203 22.75 -9.95 -5.31
CA ARG A 203 21.32 -10.19 -5.61
C ARG A 203 21.08 -11.54 -6.27
N GLN A 204 21.96 -11.98 -7.17
CA GLN A 204 21.84 -13.31 -7.79
C GLN A 204 22.01 -14.43 -6.76
N ALA A 205 22.98 -14.29 -5.85
CA ALA A 205 23.17 -15.25 -4.77
C ALA A 205 21.94 -15.31 -3.84
N PHE A 206 21.35 -14.16 -3.49
CA PHE A 206 20.12 -14.12 -2.67
C PHE A 206 18.93 -14.82 -3.33
N MET A 207 18.84 -14.88 -4.65
CA MET A 207 17.73 -15.57 -5.32
C MET A 207 17.84 -17.10 -5.25
N GLN A 208 19.00 -17.64 -4.87
CA GLN A 208 19.28 -19.08 -4.83
C GLN A 208 19.24 -19.68 -3.42
N VAL A 209 19.23 -18.86 -2.36
CA VAL A 209 19.28 -19.33 -0.96
C VAL A 209 18.06 -20.17 -0.60
N LYS A 210 18.28 -21.25 0.15
CA LYS A 210 17.27 -22.24 0.57
C LYS A 210 17.09 -22.28 2.08
N THR A 211 18.05 -21.77 2.85
CA THR A 211 18.01 -21.72 4.30
C THR A 211 18.34 -20.31 4.82
N LEU A 212 18.00 -20.04 6.08
CA LEU A 212 18.42 -18.83 6.77
C LEU A 212 19.95 -18.75 6.89
N ALA A 213 20.60 -19.90 7.13
CA ALA A 213 22.06 -19.97 7.19
C ALA A 213 22.71 -19.56 5.86
N GLU A 214 22.16 -20.01 4.72
CA GLU A 214 22.63 -19.56 3.40
C GLU A 214 22.36 -18.07 3.16
N LEU A 215 21.20 -17.56 3.60
CA LEU A 215 20.88 -16.13 3.53
C LEU A 215 21.89 -15.28 4.33
N GLU A 216 22.22 -15.70 5.54
CA GLU A 216 23.24 -15.07 6.40
C GLU A 216 24.62 -15.12 5.76
N ALA A 217 25.01 -16.27 5.19
CA ALA A 217 26.29 -16.44 4.51
C ALA A 217 26.42 -15.60 3.22
N VAL A 218 25.30 -15.31 2.54
CA VAL A 218 25.31 -14.37 1.41
C VAL A 218 25.37 -12.92 1.91
N ALA A 219 24.62 -12.58 2.97
CA ALA A 219 24.60 -11.24 3.55
C ALA A 219 25.96 -10.83 4.13
N SER A 220 26.75 -11.75 4.69
CA SER A 220 28.09 -11.47 5.22
C SER A 220 29.11 -11.02 4.16
N LYS A 221 28.80 -11.19 2.87
CA LYS A 221 29.63 -10.73 1.75
C LYS A 221 29.38 -9.27 1.37
N LEU A 222 28.37 -8.63 1.95
CA LEU A 222 28.09 -7.21 1.74
C LEU A 222 29.16 -6.35 2.44
N ASN A 223 29.52 -5.21 1.84
CA ASN A 223 30.37 -4.22 2.52
C ASN A 223 29.54 -3.51 3.60
N PRO A 224 29.81 -3.72 4.90
CA PRO A 224 28.96 -3.17 5.97
C PRO A 224 29.04 -1.65 6.07
N GLU A 225 30.17 -1.05 5.69
CA GLU A 225 30.43 0.39 5.83
C GLU A 225 29.83 1.23 4.70
N LEU A 226 29.24 0.60 3.69
CA LEU A 226 28.69 1.33 2.54
C LEU A 226 27.49 2.18 3.00
N PRO A 227 27.53 3.52 2.89
CA PRO A 227 26.43 4.36 3.31
C PRO A 227 25.19 4.12 2.45
N PHE A 228 24.01 4.41 3.01
CA PHE A 228 22.78 4.37 2.25
C PHE A 228 22.87 5.35 1.06
N PRO A 229 22.63 4.91 -0.19
CA PRO A 229 22.74 5.80 -1.33
C PRO A 229 21.59 6.83 -1.31
N PRO A 230 21.88 8.15 -1.29
CA PRO A 230 20.84 9.18 -1.23
C PRO A 230 19.81 9.05 -2.35
N ASP A 231 20.26 8.73 -3.57
CA ASP A 231 19.40 8.54 -4.74
C ASP A 231 18.41 7.37 -4.58
N SER A 232 18.62 6.48 -3.61
CA SER A 232 17.76 5.32 -3.34
C SER A 232 16.58 5.59 -2.41
N MET A 233 16.49 6.81 -1.84
CA MET A 233 15.41 7.22 -0.94
C MET A 233 14.05 7.22 -1.63
N ARG A 234 14.02 7.63 -2.90
CA ARG A 234 12.79 7.77 -3.72
C ARG A 234 12.65 6.73 -4.82
N VAL A 235 13.51 5.71 -4.82
CA VAL A 235 13.46 4.65 -5.83
C VAL A 235 12.28 3.72 -5.54
N PRO A 236 11.32 3.58 -6.49
CA PRO A 236 10.18 2.70 -6.30
C PRO A 236 10.64 1.25 -6.20
N ARG A 237 10.07 0.53 -5.22
CA ARG A 237 10.26 -0.91 -5.02
C ARG A 237 8.91 -1.61 -5.24
N GLY A 238 8.96 -2.84 -5.74
CA GLY A 238 7.75 -3.58 -6.15
C GLY A 238 7.35 -3.30 -7.60
N LYS A 239 6.05 -3.46 -7.91
CA LYS A 239 5.52 -3.29 -9.27
C LYS A 239 5.68 -1.85 -9.76
N SER A 240 6.35 -1.70 -10.90
CA SER A 240 6.59 -0.43 -11.58
C SER A 240 5.92 -0.51 -12.95
N SER A 241 4.70 0.00 -13.10
CA SER A 241 4.11 0.08 -14.44
C SER A 241 2.82 0.90 -14.45
N GLY A 242 2.87 2.01 -15.19
CA GLY A 242 1.95 2.35 -16.27
C GLY A 242 0.51 2.71 -15.91
N VAL A 243 -0.19 3.17 -16.92
CA VAL A 243 -1.65 3.32 -16.89
C VAL A 243 -2.31 2.04 -17.40
N GLN A 244 -3.55 1.79 -16.98
CA GLN A 244 -4.37 0.70 -17.48
C GLN A 244 -5.82 1.17 -17.65
N THR A 245 -6.57 0.44 -18.49
CA THR A 245 -8.02 0.50 -18.46
C THR A 245 -8.54 -0.48 -17.40
N VAL A 246 -9.31 0.03 -16.43
CA VAL A 246 -9.90 -0.81 -15.38
C VAL A 246 -10.97 -1.71 -16.00
N SER A 247 -10.77 -3.03 -15.91
CA SER A 247 -11.80 -3.99 -16.35
C SER A 247 -12.95 -4.02 -15.34
N LEU A 248 -14.17 -3.83 -15.82
CA LEU A 248 -15.42 -3.93 -15.07
C LEU A 248 -16.24 -5.11 -15.59
N PRO A 249 -17.23 -5.60 -14.83
CA PRO A 249 -18.25 -6.50 -15.36
C PRO A 249 -18.97 -5.88 -16.56
N GLU A 250 -19.54 -6.73 -17.42
CA GLU A 250 -20.39 -6.28 -18.51
C GLU A 250 -21.63 -5.55 -17.97
N GLY A 251 -22.05 -4.47 -18.62
CA GLY A 251 -23.18 -3.63 -18.20
C GLY A 251 -23.04 -2.94 -16.84
N TYR A 252 -21.85 -2.98 -16.22
CA TYR A 252 -21.69 -2.49 -14.84
C TYR A 252 -21.97 -0.99 -14.67
N LEU A 253 -21.86 -0.21 -15.75
CA LEU A 253 -22.14 1.22 -15.74
C LEU A 253 -23.58 1.57 -16.17
N ASP A 254 -24.38 0.59 -16.60
CA ASP A 254 -25.70 0.81 -17.19
C ASP A 254 -26.73 1.31 -16.15
N ASP A 255 -26.64 0.81 -14.92
CA ASP A 255 -27.43 1.26 -13.78
C ASP A 255 -26.57 1.43 -12.52
N LEU A 256 -26.08 2.64 -12.25
CA LEU A 256 -25.27 2.91 -11.06
C LEU A 256 -26.04 2.75 -9.74
N ALA A 257 -27.39 2.75 -9.77
CA ALA A 257 -28.23 2.55 -8.60
C ALA A 257 -28.46 1.07 -8.27
N ASP A 258 -28.05 0.14 -9.14
CA ASP A 258 -28.10 -1.29 -8.86
C ASP A 258 -27.19 -1.63 -7.67
N ALA A 259 -27.81 -2.23 -6.65
CA ALA A 259 -27.15 -2.65 -5.42
C ALA A 259 -26.76 -4.13 -5.42
N THR A 260 -27.00 -4.84 -6.53
CA THR A 260 -26.76 -6.27 -6.67
C THR A 260 -25.28 -6.53 -6.97
N PRO A 261 -24.61 -7.40 -6.21
CA PRO A 261 -23.27 -7.85 -6.58
C PRO A 261 -23.30 -8.57 -7.94
N PRO A 262 -22.31 -8.36 -8.82
CA PRO A 262 -22.24 -9.12 -10.08
C PRO A 262 -22.23 -10.62 -9.84
N GLU A 263 -22.86 -11.38 -10.72
CA GLU A 263 -22.86 -12.85 -10.66
C GLU A 263 -21.43 -13.40 -10.79
N ASP A 264 -21.04 -14.29 -9.86
CA ASP A 264 -19.73 -14.95 -9.92
C ASP A 264 -19.79 -16.10 -10.92
N HIS A 265 -19.34 -15.86 -12.15
CA HIS A 265 -19.09 -16.93 -13.12
C HIS A 265 -17.81 -17.72 -12.74
N GLY A 266 -17.83 -18.38 -11.58
CA GLY A 266 -17.17 -19.67 -11.36
C GLY A 266 -15.66 -19.83 -11.53
N GLU A 267 -14.82 -18.81 -11.35
CA GLU A 267 -13.36 -19.02 -11.21
C GLU A 267 -12.92 -18.79 -9.76
N ALA A 268 -12.56 -19.89 -9.08
CA ALA A 268 -12.20 -19.95 -7.68
C ALA A 268 -11.21 -18.85 -7.26
N ALA A 269 -11.51 -18.20 -6.14
CA ALA A 269 -10.66 -17.25 -5.46
C ALA A 269 -9.48 -17.97 -4.80
N LEU A 270 -8.47 -18.33 -5.59
CA LEU A 270 -7.16 -18.67 -5.05
C LEU A 270 -6.13 -17.63 -5.48
N ASP A 271 -5.40 -17.19 -4.46
CA ASP A 271 -4.19 -16.39 -4.50
C ASP A 271 -4.35 -14.85 -4.48
N GLY A 272 -4.76 -14.32 -3.34
CA GLY A 272 -4.39 -12.97 -2.93
C GLY A 272 -3.14 -13.01 -2.05
N GLY A 273 -1.96 -13.18 -2.66
CA GLY A 273 -0.65 -13.19 -2.01
C GLY A 273 0.48 -13.08 -3.02
#